data_AF-A0A0Q7UYB5-F1
#
_entry.id   AF-A0A0Q7UYB5-F1
#
_cell.length_a   1.000
_cell.length_b   1.000
_cell.length_c   1.000
_cell.angle_alpha   90.00
_cell.angle_beta   90.00
_cell.angle_gamma   90.00
#
_symmetry.space_group_name_H-M   'P 1'
#
loop_
_entity.id
_entity.type
_entity.pdbx_description
1 polymer ?
#
loop_
_entity_poly.entity_id
_entity_poly.type
_entity_poly.pdbx_seq_one_letter_code
_entity_poly.pdbx_strand_id
1 'polypeptide(L)'
;MPPLTDSQKDAINQAIGLRRDALNFHKAWPTLNSQDDLAPPFTWTELERQLASLAATAQNALMASDLVSATRKQASFKPPEMVLREILCVAGALMDESFLPSGRSDLGEAPMT
;
A
#
# COMPACT_ATOMS: atom_id res chain seq x y z
N MET A 1 27.45 -13.74 -21.92
CA MET A 1 26.17 -13.33 -21.32
C MET A 1 25.87 -11.92 -21.80
N PRO A 2 24.68 -11.64 -22.36
CA PRO A 2 24.31 -10.27 -22.68
C PRO A 2 24.27 -9.41 -21.41
N PRO A 3 24.68 -8.13 -21.48
CA PRO A 3 24.63 -7.22 -20.33
C PRO A 3 23.18 -6.98 -19.90
N LEU A 4 22.95 -6.89 -18.58
CA LEU A 4 21.64 -6.59 -18.01
C LEU A 4 21.18 -5.20 -18.49
N THR A 5 19.93 -5.11 -18.94
CA THR A 5 19.31 -3.82 -19.25
C THR A 5 19.03 -3.04 -17.95
N ASP A 6 18.91 -1.72 -18.04
CA ASP A 6 18.70 -0.90 -16.83
C ASP A 6 17.38 -1.25 -16.13
N SER A 7 16.31 -1.54 -16.89
CA SER A 7 15.05 -2.05 -16.34
C SER A 7 15.21 -3.39 -15.60
N GLN A 8 16.08 -4.29 -16.07
CA GLN A 8 16.37 -5.55 -15.38
C GLN A 8 17.12 -5.31 -14.06
N LYS A 9 18.08 -4.38 -14.04
CA LYS A 9 18.80 -3.99 -12.81
C LYS A 9 17.85 -3.38 -11.79
N ASP A 10 16.95 -2.51 -12.22
CA ASP A 10 15.95 -1.87 -11.35
C ASP A 10 15.00 -2.90 -10.73
N ALA A 11 14.51 -3.84 -11.54
CA ALA A 11 13.66 -4.93 -11.05
C ALA A 11 14.39 -5.82 -10.02
N ILE A 12 15.68 -6.11 -10.23
CA ILE A 12 16.51 -6.87 -9.28
C ILE A 12 16.67 -6.09 -7.97
N ASN A 13 17.00 -4.80 -8.04
CA ASN A 13 17.15 -3.96 -6.86
C ASN A 13 15.84 -3.87 -6.06
N GLN A 14 14.70 -3.73 -6.76
CA GLN A 14 13.38 -3.72 -6.14
C GLN A 14 13.08 -5.05 -5.44
N ALA A 15 13.36 -6.19 -6.09
CA ALA A 15 13.16 -7.51 -5.49
C ALA A 15 14.04 -7.73 -4.25
N ILE A 16 15.29 -7.26 -4.26
CA ILE A 16 16.19 -7.32 -3.10
C ILE A 16 15.64 -6.47 -1.95
N GLY A 17 15.13 -5.26 -2.25
CA GLY A 17 14.49 -4.38 -1.27
C GLY A 17 13.28 -5.05 -0.62
N LEU A 18 12.33 -5.54 -1.42
CA LEU A 18 11.14 -6.23 -0.95
C LEU A 18 11.45 -7.43 -0.05
N ARG A 19 12.46 -8.22 -0.43
CA ARG A 19 12.88 -9.37 0.38
C ARG A 19 13.44 -8.93 1.73
N ARG A 20 14.23 -7.85 1.76
CA ARG A 20 14.77 -7.30 3.01
C ARG A 20 13.64 -6.79 3.91
N ASP A 21 12.65 -6.12 3.34
CA ASP A 21 11.51 -5.60 4.08
C ASP A 21 10.68 -6.74 4.67
N ALA A 22 10.40 -7.79 3.90
CA ALA A 22 9.72 -8.98 4.40
C ALA A 22 10.49 -9.66 5.55
N LEU A 23 11.81 -9.77 5.45
CA LEU A 23 12.64 -10.33 6.52
C LEU A 23 12.63 -9.45 7.78
N ASN A 24 12.69 -8.13 7.61
CA ASN A 24 12.61 -7.20 8.74
C ASN A 24 11.23 -7.22 9.39
N PHE A 25 10.17 -7.33 8.59
CA PHE A 25 8.81 -7.50 9.08
C PHE A 25 8.71 -8.74 9.96
N HIS A 26 9.15 -9.90 9.48
CA HIS A 26 9.12 -11.13 10.28
C HIS A 26 9.93 -11.08 11.58
N LYS A 27 11.00 -10.29 11.63
CA LYS A 27 11.76 -10.09 12.88
C LYS A 27 10.98 -9.30 13.92
N ALA A 28 10.21 -8.31 13.48
CA ALA A 28 9.41 -7.47 14.37
C ALA A 28 8.02 -8.07 14.67
N TRP A 29 7.47 -8.85 13.73
CA TRP A 29 6.21 -9.57 13.82
C TRP A 29 6.47 -11.06 13.55
N PRO A 30 6.86 -11.83 14.58
CA PRO A 30 7.05 -13.26 14.45
C PRO A 30 5.70 -13.93 14.13
N THR A 31 5.75 -14.99 13.32
CA THR A 31 4.56 -15.74 12.90
C THR A 31 3.80 -16.27 14.11
N LEU A 32 2.49 -15.99 14.14
CA LEU A 32 1.60 -16.54 15.17
C LEU A 32 1.34 -18.03 14.90
N ASN A 33 1.29 -18.83 15.97
CA ASN A 33 0.91 -20.25 15.89
C ASN A 33 -0.62 -20.40 15.76
N SER A 34 -1.16 -19.91 14.64
CA SER A 34 -2.60 -19.89 14.36
C SER A 34 -2.85 -20.47 12.97
N GLN A 35 -2.80 -21.80 12.86
CA GLN A 35 -3.03 -22.49 11.58
C GLN A 35 -4.52 -22.64 11.23
N ASP A 36 -5.42 -22.53 12.22
CA ASP A 36 -6.80 -23.00 12.08
C ASP A 36 -7.87 -21.89 11.95
N ASP A 37 -7.53 -20.61 12.17
CA ASP A 37 -8.47 -19.48 12.11
C ASP A 37 -8.12 -18.51 10.97
N LEU A 38 -8.28 -18.98 9.72
CA LEU A 38 -8.08 -18.11 8.55
C LEU A 38 -9.22 -17.10 8.42
N ALA A 39 -8.85 -15.85 8.11
CA ALA A 39 -9.84 -14.84 7.73
C ALA A 39 -10.62 -15.27 6.48
N PRO A 40 -11.90 -14.85 6.32
CA PRO A 40 -12.67 -15.15 5.12
C PRO A 40 -11.96 -14.69 3.85
N PRO A 41 -11.94 -15.52 2.79
CA PRO A 41 -11.37 -15.10 1.52
C PRO A 41 -12.29 -14.08 0.84
N PHE A 42 -11.68 -13.04 0.25
CA PHE A 42 -12.33 -12.08 -0.62
C PHE A 42 -11.42 -11.72 -1.80
N THR A 43 -12.01 -11.25 -2.89
CA THR A 43 -11.30 -10.85 -4.11
C THR A 43 -10.79 -9.41 -4.01
N TRP A 44 -9.77 -9.07 -4.81
CA TRP A 44 -9.28 -7.70 -4.92
C TRP A 44 -10.37 -6.69 -5.33
N THR A 45 -11.31 -7.10 -6.18
CA THR A 45 -12.43 -6.26 -6.61
C THR A 45 -13.44 -6.04 -5.49
N GLU A 46 -13.65 -7.03 -4.62
CA GLU A 46 -14.49 -6.85 -3.43
C GLU A 46 -13.83 -5.90 -2.43
N LEU A 47 -12.52 -6.02 -2.23
CA LEU A 47 -11.76 -5.09 -1.39
C LEU A 47 -11.85 -3.65 -1.92
N GLU A 48 -11.59 -3.44 -3.20
CA GLU A 48 -11.67 -2.13 -3.85
C GLU A 48 -13.05 -1.49 -3.68
N ARG A 49 -14.11 -2.27 -3.89
CA ARG A 49 -15.48 -1.82 -3.69
C ARG A 49 -15.75 -1.39 -2.25
N GLN A 50 -15.28 -2.16 -1.27
CA GLN A 50 -15.48 -1.82 0.15
C GLN A 50 -14.69 -0.57 0.53
N LEU A 51 -13.43 -0.46 0.10
CA LEU A 51 -12.59 0.71 0.39
C LEU A 51 -13.15 2.00 -0.23
N ALA A 52 -13.62 1.94 -1.48
CA ALA A 52 -14.27 3.07 -2.12
C ALA A 52 -15.58 3.47 -1.39
N SER A 53 -16.35 2.48 -0.91
CA SER A 53 -17.59 2.73 -0.16
C SER A 53 -17.35 3.31 1.24
N LEU A 54 -16.20 3.02 1.85
CA LEU A 54 -15.83 3.52 3.17
C LEU A 54 -15.12 4.87 3.13
N ALA A 55 -14.70 5.32 1.94
CA ALA A 55 -13.96 6.56 1.80
C ALA A 55 -14.77 7.77 2.29
N ALA A 56 -14.09 8.66 3.02
CA ALA A 56 -14.62 9.89 3.58
C ALA A 56 -15.24 10.80 2.51
N THR A 57 -14.55 10.96 1.39
CA THR A 57 -14.95 11.85 0.30
C THR A 57 -15.04 11.12 -1.03
N ALA A 58 -15.81 11.68 -1.97
CA ALA A 58 -15.88 11.17 -3.34
C ALA A 58 -14.50 11.16 -4.02
N GLN A 59 -13.62 12.10 -3.66
CA GLN A 59 -12.26 12.14 -4.19
C GLN A 59 -11.42 10.97 -3.65
N ASN A 60 -11.48 10.69 -2.34
CA ASN A 60 -10.82 9.53 -1.76
C ASN A 60 -11.35 8.22 -2.39
N ALA A 61 -12.66 8.13 -2.63
CA ALA A 61 -13.26 6.97 -3.28
C ALA A 61 -12.65 6.68 -4.66
N LEU A 62 -12.33 7.72 -5.46
CA LEU A 62 -11.64 7.56 -6.73
C LEU A 62 -10.19 7.06 -6.57
N MET A 63 -9.50 7.49 -5.51
CA MET A 63 -8.12 7.05 -5.21
C MET A 63 -8.04 5.58 -4.78
N ALA A 64 -9.14 4.99 -4.30
CA ALA A 64 -9.15 3.60 -3.84
C ALA A 64 -8.68 2.61 -4.92
N SER A 65 -9.07 2.82 -6.18
CA SER A 65 -8.68 1.94 -7.30
C SER A 65 -7.17 1.93 -7.54
N ASP A 66 -6.55 3.11 -7.56
CA ASP A 66 -5.11 3.26 -7.78
C ASP A 66 -4.29 2.66 -6.63
N LEU A 67 -4.72 2.90 -5.39
CA LEU A 67 -4.07 2.37 -4.18
C LEU A 67 -4.18 0.84 -4.13
N VAL A 68 -5.38 0.27 -4.36
CA VAL A 68 -5.56 -1.19 -4.39
C VAL A 68 -4.76 -1.82 -5.53
N SER A 69 -4.72 -1.19 -6.70
CA SER A 69 -3.92 -1.64 -7.83
C SER A 69 -2.43 -1.67 -7.50
N ALA A 70 -1.91 -0.64 -6.83
CA ALA A 70 -0.52 -0.58 -6.37
C ALA A 70 -0.21 -1.67 -5.34
N THR A 71 -1.06 -1.85 -4.32
CA THR A 71 -0.90 -2.90 -3.30
C THR A 71 -0.95 -4.29 -3.93
N ARG A 72 -1.92 -4.56 -4.84
CA ARG A 72 -2.07 -5.85 -5.52
C ARG A 72 -0.83 -6.24 -6.30
N LYS A 73 -0.17 -5.29 -6.97
CA LYS A 73 1.08 -5.56 -7.74
C LYS A 73 2.20 -6.07 -6.85
N GLN A 74 2.23 -5.66 -5.58
CA GLN A 74 3.27 -6.03 -4.64
C GLN A 74 2.89 -7.22 -3.74
N ALA A 75 1.59 -7.52 -3.61
CA ALA A 75 1.06 -8.49 -2.66
C ALA A 75 1.67 -9.90 -2.82
N SER A 76 1.89 -10.37 -4.05
CA SER A 76 2.47 -11.70 -4.30
C SER A 76 3.91 -11.87 -3.82
N PHE A 77 4.60 -10.77 -3.51
CA PHE A 77 5.99 -10.75 -3.07
C PHE A 77 6.14 -10.46 -1.57
N LYS A 78 5.02 -10.29 -0.84
CA LYS A 78 5.00 -9.91 0.57
C LYS A 78 4.28 -10.96 1.43
N PRO A 79 4.65 -11.10 2.72
CA PRO A 79 3.87 -11.90 3.66
C PRO A 79 2.42 -11.39 3.76
N PRO A 80 1.41 -12.27 3.88
CA PRO A 80 0.00 -11.85 3.95
C PRO A 80 -0.30 -10.81 5.03
N GLU A 81 0.31 -10.94 6.21
CA GLU A 81 0.14 -9.98 7.31
C GLU A 81 0.72 -8.60 6.99
N MET A 82 1.80 -8.54 6.21
CA MET A 82 2.37 -7.28 5.71
C MET A 82 1.43 -6.61 4.69
N VAL A 83 0.83 -7.40 3.79
CA VAL A 83 -0.17 -6.91 2.83
C VAL A 83 -1.41 -6.41 3.57
N LEU A 84 -1.88 -7.14 4.58
CA LEU A 84 -2.99 -6.72 5.44
C LEU A 84 -2.69 -5.37 6.10
N ARG A 85 -1.49 -5.19 6.67
CA ARG A 85 -1.08 -3.92 7.26
C ARG A 85 -1.15 -2.77 6.24
N GLU A 86 -0.68 -2.98 5.02
CA GLU A 86 -0.75 -1.97 3.96
C GLU A 86 -2.20 -1.62 3.58
N ILE A 87 -3.07 -2.62 3.48
CA ILE A 87 -4.50 -2.42 3.25
C ILE A 87 -5.12 -1.58 4.37
N LEU A 88 -4.78 -1.86 5.63
CA LEU A 88 -5.27 -1.09 6.77
C LEU A 88 -4.78 0.36 6.76
N CYS A 89 -3.53 0.60 6.35
CA CYS A 89 -3.02 1.96 6.15
C CYS A 89 -3.78 2.70 5.03
N VAL A 90 -4.03 2.03 3.90
CA VAL A 90 -4.84 2.59 2.79
C VAL A 90 -6.25 2.92 3.27
N ALA A 91 -6.90 2.01 4.00
CA ALA A 91 -8.22 2.24 4.56
C ALA A 91 -8.23 3.46 5.48
N GLY A 92 -7.24 3.57 6.38
CA GLY A 92 -7.08 4.74 7.26
C GLY A 92 -6.96 6.05 6.49
N ALA A 93 -6.15 6.09 5.43
CA ALA A 93 -6.00 7.28 4.59
C ALA A 93 -7.28 7.63 3.82
N LEU A 94 -8.01 6.63 3.32
CA LEU A 94 -9.26 6.84 2.57
C LEU A 94 -10.40 7.35 3.45
N MET A 95 -10.46 6.90 4.71
CA MET A 95 -11.47 7.31 5.70
C MET A 95 -11.16 8.65 6.38
N ASP A 96 -9.99 9.23 6.15
CA ASP A 96 -9.61 10.51 6.75
C ASP A 96 -10.13 11.70 5.90
N GLU A 97 -11.08 12.44 6.47
CA GLU A 97 -11.65 13.69 5.92
C GLU A 97 -10.61 14.81 5.80
N SER A 98 -9.53 14.75 6.59
CA SER A 98 -8.44 15.74 6.59
C SER A 98 -7.30 15.35 5.64
N PHE A 99 -7.45 14.24 4.90
CA PHE A 99 -6.45 13.80 3.93
C PHE A 99 -6.42 14.77 2.74
N LEU A 100 -5.61 15.82 2.88
CA LEU A 100 -5.26 16.70 1.77
C LEU A 100 -4.37 15.88 0.82
N PRO A 101 -4.77 15.62 -0.44
CA PRO A 101 -3.83 15.10 -1.41
C PRO A 101 -2.71 16.12 -1.51
N SER A 102 -1.50 15.75 -1.09
CA SER A 102 -0.33 16.62 -1.06
C SER A 102 -0.07 17.19 -2.46
N GLY A 103 -0.62 18.37 -2.73
CA GLY A 103 -0.65 18.97 -4.06
C GLY A 103 -0.94 20.47 -4.09
N ARG A 104 -1.18 21.10 -2.94
CA ARG A 104 -1.19 22.56 -2.82
C ARG A 104 -0.28 22.96 -1.68
N SER A 105 1.02 23.08 -1.97
CA SER A 105 1.89 23.92 -1.15
C SER A 105 1.29 25.32 -1.22
N ASP A 106 0.62 25.75 -0.15
CA ASP A 106 0.43 27.17 0.12
C ASP A 106 1.83 27.75 0.31
N LEU A 107 2.43 28.19 -0.80
CA LEU A 107 3.57 29.09 -0.81
C LEU A 107 3.14 30.30 0.00
N GLY A 108 3.67 30.37 1.21
CA GLY A 108 3.38 31.40 2.19
C GLY A 108 3.48 32.79 1.57
N GLU A 109 2.33 33.42 1.44
CA GLU A 109 2.23 34.85 1.25
C GLU A 109 2.55 35.50 2.60
N ALA A 110 3.83 35.83 2.81
CA ALA A 110 4.22 36.71 3.90
C ALA A 110 3.87 38.16 3.49
N PRO A 111 3.06 38.89 4.29
CA PRO A 111 2.81 40.30 4.03
C PRO A 111 4.12 41.07 4.27
N MET A 112 4.68 41.63 3.20
CA MET A 112 5.75 42.62 3.30
C MET A 112 5.15 43.93 3.80
N THR A 113 5.42 44.24 5.06
CA THR A 113 5.24 45.58 5.65
C THR A 113 6.19 46.59 5.04
#